data_AF-A0A9E6EFC5-F1
#
_entry.id   AF-A0A9E6EFC5-F1
#
_cell.length_a   1.000
_cell.length_b   1.000
_cell.length_c   1.000
_cell.angle_alpha   90.00
_cell.angle_beta   90.00
_cell.angle_gamma   90.00
#
_symmetry.space_group_name_H-M   'P 1'
#
loop_
_entity.id
_entity.type
_entity.pdbx_description
1 polymer ?
#
loop_
_entity_poly.entity_id
_entity_poly.type
_entity_poly.pdbx_seq_one_letter_code
_entity_poly.pdbx_strand_id
1 'polypeptide(L)'
;MRWSRSKVIKSARLSSIEYFVPVATQERTPSGGQVAAAVRSTEADREQLQARQREQELAEAFAQGRQAGTREAEVASRETLGALTRALAEIDKKMGAFQERIEGRVAVLALAIVRKIMGSVSEDRAELIRQSIRKVLARHREPGDLLTIRVNPADLELLAPAQADAPQNLKFVVDAAIARGGCLLETKFGNVNAQVETQLEEIARALETHTGQTPGAAGAEGVVQDTAEVRDEGHVVNMVGMVIEARGPNVTVGDHCEVLSADRKTSTPAEVIGFRKNRVLLMPLAECHGVGPGHLVVARGGQFAAQVGEHLLGRVINGLGEPIDGLGAFPAGERVSIQAQPNNPMERRSISEPLYTGVRAIDGLITCGKGVRMGIFAGSGVGKSVLLGMMARNTSADVNVIALIGERGREVAEFLHRELGEEGLRRSVVVVATSDLASLIRIKASFMATTIAEYFRDRGMDVMLLMDSVTRLATAQREIGLAIGEPPTT
;
A
#
# COMPACT_ATOMS: atom_id res chain seq x y z
N MET A 1 -19.81 -55.06 -63.35
CA MET A 1 -18.73 -54.56 -62.48
C MET A 1 -19.25 -54.39 -61.06
N ARG A 2 -18.92 -55.28 -60.13
CA ARG A 2 -18.12 -54.75 -59.03
C ARG A 2 -16.76 -54.61 -59.69
N TRP A 3 -16.31 -53.40 -59.96
CA TRP A 3 -16.40 -52.19 -59.15
C TRP A 3 -17.62 -51.28 -59.49
N SER A 4 -18.43 -50.73 -58.56
CA SER A 4 -19.36 -51.36 -57.59
C SER A 4 -20.65 -50.50 -57.52
N ARG A 5 -21.66 -50.72 -58.38
CA ARG A 5 -22.90 -51.52 -58.21
C ARG A 5 -23.88 -51.10 -57.10
N SER A 6 -25.07 -50.67 -57.61
CA SER A 6 -26.44 -50.86 -57.09
C SER A 6 -26.98 -49.76 -56.15
N LYS A 7 -28.27 -49.36 -56.09
CA LYS A 7 -29.52 -49.43 -56.88
C LYS A 7 -30.63 -49.00 -55.88
N VAL A 8 -31.65 -48.25 -56.32
CA VAL A 8 -33.09 -48.27 -55.88
C VAL A 8 -33.66 -47.04 -55.12
N ILE A 9 -34.46 -46.17 -55.79
CA ILE A 9 -35.95 -45.95 -55.87
C ILE A 9 -36.55 -45.34 -54.56
N LYS A 10 -37.44 -44.30 -54.46
CA LYS A 10 -38.72 -43.90 -55.10
C LYS A 10 -39.01 -42.40 -54.80
N SER A 11 -39.30 -41.52 -55.75
CA SER A 11 -40.61 -41.23 -56.39
C SER A 11 -41.81 -41.10 -55.44
N ALA A 12 -42.30 -39.87 -55.25
CA ALA A 12 -43.67 -39.60 -54.82
C ALA A 12 -44.24 -38.44 -55.66
N ARG A 13 -45.16 -38.79 -56.56
CA ARG A 13 -46.10 -37.90 -57.23
C ARG A 13 -47.22 -37.56 -56.23
N LEU A 14 -47.68 -36.31 -56.23
CA LEU A 14 -49.02 -35.90 -55.81
C LEU A 14 -49.48 -34.90 -56.90
N SER A 15 -50.11 -35.37 -57.97
CA SER A 15 -51.57 -35.55 -58.13
C SER A 15 -52.36 -34.24 -57.93
N SER A 16 -52.71 -33.63 -59.07
CA SER A 16 -54.07 -33.14 -59.38
C SER A 16 -54.92 -32.66 -58.20
N ILE A 17 -55.04 -31.34 -58.07
CA ILE A 17 -56.21 -30.71 -57.46
C ILE A 17 -56.90 -29.92 -58.58
N GLU A 18 -57.95 -30.52 -59.13
CA GLU A 18 -59.01 -29.80 -59.81
C GLU A 18 -59.81 -29.02 -58.75
N TYR A 19 -59.93 -27.71 -58.92
CA TYR A 19 -61.07 -26.99 -58.37
C TYR A 19 -61.81 -26.27 -59.49
N PHE A 20 -63.05 -26.72 -59.61
CA PHE A 20 -64.21 -26.23 -60.32
C PHE A 20 -64.39 -24.70 -60.24
N VAL A 21 -64.68 -24.05 -61.38
CA VAL A 21 -65.42 -22.78 -61.46
C VAL A 21 -66.39 -22.87 -62.65
N PRO A 22 -67.68 -22.54 -62.49
CA PRO A 22 -68.75 -22.96 -63.39
C PRO A 22 -68.86 -22.11 -64.66
N VAL A 23 -69.46 -22.70 -65.71
CA VAL A 23 -69.78 -22.00 -66.95
C VAL A 23 -71.11 -21.25 -66.83
N ALA A 24 -71.08 -20.04 -67.40
CA ALA A 24 -72.15 -19.13 -67.83
C ALA A 24 -72.72 -18.14 -66.81
N THR A 25 -72.30 -16.88 -66.96
CA THR A 25 -73.24 -15.79 -67.28
C THR A 25 -72.52 -14.76 -68.14
N GLN A 26 -73.21 -14.28 -69.18
CA GLN A 26 -72.77 -13.23 -70.08
C GLN A 26 -72.36 -11.99 -69.28
N GLU A 27 -71.20 -11.39 -69.57
CA GLU A 27 -71.08 -9.93 -69.66
C GLU A 27 -69.73 -9.48 -70.28
N ARG A 28 -69.88 -8.73 -71.39
CA ARG A 28 -68.99 -7.70 -71.94
C ARG A 28 -67.53 -8.07 -72.24
N THR A 29 -67.25 -8.27 -73.52
CA THR A 29 -65.93 -8.11 -74.13
C THR A 29 -65.34 -6.73 -73.81
N PRO A 30 -64.13 -6.63 -73.24
CA PRO A 30 -63.45 -5.35 -73.09
C PRO A 30 -63.07 -4.85 -74.49
N SER A 31 -63.39 -3.59 -74.78
CA SER A 31 -62.98 -2.95 -76.04
C SER A 31 -61.46 -2.92 -76.13
N GLY A 32 -60.89 -2.98 -77.35
CA GLY A 32 -59.44 -2.98 -77.58
C GLY A 32 -58.67 -1.81 -76.93
N GLY A 33 -59.36 -0.76 -76.48
CA GLY A 33 -58.78 0.33 -75.68
C GLY A 33 -58.46 -0.04 -74.22
N GLN A 34 -59.17 -0.99 -73.60
CA GLN A 34 -58.94 -1.37 -72.19
C GLN A 34 -57.72 -2.29 -72.01
N VAL A 35 -57.42 -3.14 -72.99
CA VAL A 35 -56.22 -4.01 -72.97
C VAL A 35 -54.94 -3.19 -73.21
N ALA A 36 -54.99 -2.22 -74.14
CA ALA A 36 -53.86 -1.33 -74.43
C ALA A 36 -53.56 -0.32 -73.29
N ALA A 37 -54.53 -0.06 -72.41
CA ALA A 37 -54.33 0.75 -71.21
C ALA A 37 -53.67 -0.06 -70.07
N ALA A 38 -54.10 -1.32 -69.87
CA ALA A 38 -53.54 -2.21 -68.86
C ALA A 38 -52.09 -2.65 -69.16
N VAL A 39 -51.73 -2.82 -70.44
CA VAL A 39 -50.34 -3.10 -70.85
C VAL A 39 -49.43 -1.89 -70.61
N ARG A 40 -49.91 -0.67 -70.92
CA ARG A 40 -49.15 0.56 -70.67
C ARG A 40 -48.97 0.86 -69.18
N SER A 41 -49.96 0.54 -68.34
CA SER A 41 -49.81 0.71 -66.88
C SER A 41 -48.83 -0.30 -66.30
N THR A 42 -48.83 -1.55 -66.76
CA THR A 42 -47.88 -2.58 -66.28
C THR A 42 -46.45 -2.35 -66.76
N GLU A 43 -46.24 -1.78 -67.94
CA GLU A 43 -44.90 -1.34 -68.40
C GLU A 43 -44.38 -0.16 -67.57
N ALA A 44 -45.22 0.84 -67.28
CA ALA A 44 -44.85 1.99 -66.45
C ALA A 44 -44.54 1.59 -64.99
N ASP A 45 -45.31 0.67 -64.41
CA ASP A 45 -45.08 0.15 -63.07
C ASP A 45 -43.74 -0.62 -62.99
N ARG A 46 -43.39 -1.34 -64.06
CA ARG A 46 -42.15 -2.11 -64.15
C ARG A 46 -40.92 -1.21 -64.29
N GLU A 47 -41.01 -0.12 -65.04
CA GLU A 47 -39.96 0.90 -65.12
C GLU A 47 -39.75 1.62 -63.78
N GLN A 48 -40.83 1.96 -63.06
CA GLN A 48 -40.72 2.55 -61.72
C GLN A 48 -40.07 1.62 -60.70
N LEU A 49 -40.39 0.32 -60.75
CA LEU A 49 -39.78 -0.68 -59.87
C LEU A 49 -38.29 -0.85 -60.15
N GLN A 50 -37.88 -0.86 -61.43
CA GLN A 50 -36.47 -0.92 -61.81
C GLN A 50 -35.70 0.37 -61.44
N ALA A 51 -36.33 1.53 -61.54
CA ALA A 51 -35.73 2.79 -61.12
C ALA A 51 -35.48 2.81 -59.60
N ARG A 52 -36.46 2.36 -58.80
CA ARG A 52 -36.31 2.24 -57.33
C ARG A 52 -35.23 1.24 -56.92
N GLN A 53 -35.13 0.10 -57.61
CA GLN A 53 -34.06 -0.87 -57.36
C GLN A 53 -32.67 -0.29 -57.64
N ARG A 54 -32.50 0.44 -58.75
CA ARG A 54 -31.23 1.12 -59.05
C ARG A 54 -30.86 2.19 -58.03
N GLU A 55 -31.84 2.96 -57.54
CA GLU A 55 -31.59 3.95 -56.47
C GLU A 55 -31.16 3.27 -55.16
N GLN A 56 -31.78 2.15 -54.79
CA GLN A 56 -31.39 1.38 -53.61
C GLN A 56 -29.97 0.81 -53.74
N GLU A 57 -29.65 0.18 -54.88
CA GLU A 57 -28.31 -0.36 -55.13
C GLU A 57 -27.23 0.73 -55.11
N LEU A 58 -27.52 1.91 -55.68
CA LEU A 58 -26.61 3.06 -55.66
C LEU A 58 -26.40 3.60 -54.23
N ALA A 59 -27.47 3.67 -53.44
CA ALA A 59 -27.42 4.12 -52.06
C ALA A 59 -26.62 3.16 -51.17
N GLU A 60 -26.80 1.85 -51.35
CA GLU A 60 -26.04 0.81 -50.63
C GLU A 60 -24.57 0.84 -51.01
N ALA A 61 -24.24 0.95 -52.31
CA ALA A 61 -22.87 1.06 -52.79
C ALA A 61 -22.17 2.32 -52.24
N PHE A 62 -22.88 3.46 -52.20
CA PHE A 62 -22.35 4.71 -51.64
C PHE A 62 -22.13 4.61 -50.13
N ALA A 63 -23.03 3.96 -49.39
CA ALA A 63 -22.89 3.73 -47.96
C ALA A 63 -21.68 2.82 -47.66
N GLN A 64 -21.52 1.72 -48.41
CA GLN A 64 -20.38 0.82 -48.28
C GLN A 64 -19.06 1.51 -48.61
N GLY A 65 -19.00 2.29 -49.69
CA GLY A 65 -17.81 3.05 -50.07
C GLY A 65 -17.41 4.09 -49.01
N ARG A 66 -18.40 4.77 -48.41
CA ARG A 66 -18.15 5.73 -47.32
C ARG A 66 -17.62 5.03 -46.06
N GLN A 67 -18.14 3.86 -45.73
CA GLN A 67 -17.72 3.09 -44.56
C GLN A 67 -16.31 2.47 -44.74
N ALA A 68 -15.97 2.06 -45.96
CA ALA A 68 -14.63 1.61 -46.30
C ALA A 68 -13.61 2.77 -46.22
N GLY A 69 -13.91 3.93 -46.82
CA GLY A 69 -13.03 5.09 -46.80
C GLY A 69 -12.81 5.67 -45.39
N THR A 70 -13.83 5.64 -44.53
CA THR A 70 -13.69 6.07 -43.12
C THR A 70 -12.78 5.13 -42.33
N ARG A 71 -12.90 3.81 -42.52
CA ARG A 71 -12.01 2.83 -41.87
C ARG A 71 -10.55 2.97 -42.33
N GLU A 72 -10.32 3.18 -43.62
CA GLU A 72 -8.96 3.42 -44.13
C GLU A 72 -8.35 4.71 -43.57
N ALA A 73 -9.15 5.80 -43.50
CA ALA A 73 -8.71 7.06 -42.90
C ALA A 73 -8.41 6.93 -41.40
N GLU A 74 -9.20 6.16 -40.65
CA GLU A 74 -8.96 5.88 -39.22
C GLU A 74 -7.69 5.06 -38.99
N VAL A 75 -7.43 4.05 -39.83
CA VAL A 75 -6.22 3.22 -39.75
C VAL A 75 -4.98 4.06 -40.06
N ALA A 76 -5.02 4.88 -41.11
CA ALA A 76 -3.91 5.78 -41.46
C ALA A 76 -3.67 6.85 -40.36
N SER A 77 -4.74 7.42 -39.80
CA SER A 77 -4.63 8.44 -38.75
C SER A 77 -4.10 7.88 -37.43
N ARG A 78 -4.40 6.61 -37.10
CA ARG A 78 -3.91 5.95 -35.89
C ARG A 78 -2.39 5.86 -35.84
N GLU A 79 -1.76 5.60 -36.98
CA GLU A 79 -0.30 5.46 -37.05
C GLU A 79 0.39 6.81 -36.80
N THR A 80 -0.13 7.88 -37.43
CA THR A 80 0.38 9.25 -37.25
C THR A 80 0.15 9.76 -35.83
N LEU A 81 -1.06 9.56 -35.27
CA LEU A 81 -1.36 9.91 -33.88
C LEU A 81 -0.48 9.13 -32.90
N GLY A 82 -0.25 7.84 -33.15
CA GLY A 82 0.63 7.00 -32.33
C GLY A 82 2.10 7.45 -32.36
N ALA A 83 2.57 8.00 -33.48
CA ALA A 83 3.91 8.59 -33.57
C ALA A 83 4.00 9.91 -32.78
N LEU A 84 2.98 10.78 -32.89
CA LEU A 84 2.92 12.04 -32.17
C LEU A 84 2.85 11.83 -30.64
N THR A 85 2.02 10.89 -30.17
CA THR A 85 1.91 10.57 -28.74
C THR A 85 3.23 10.05 -28.16
N ARG A 86 3.97 9.24 -28.94
CA ARG A 86 5.31 8.76 -28.53
C ARG A 86 6.33 9.90 -28.44
N ALA A 87 6.31 10.83 -29.39
CA ALA A 87 7.19 11.99 -29.37
C ALA A 87 6.89 12.93 -28.19
N LEU A 88 5.62 13.16 -27.87
CA LEU A 88 5.21 13.95 -26.70
C LEU A 88 5.63 13.28 -25.38
N ALA A 89 5.48 11.96 -25.25
CA ALA A 89 5.93 11.21 -24.07
C ALA A 89 7.47 11.27 -23.90
N GLU A 90 8.23 11.25 -25.00
CA GLU A 90 9.69 11.42 -25.01
C GLU A 90 10.12 12.81 -24.49
N ILE A 91 9.42 13.87 -24.92
CA ILE A 91 9.68 15.24 -24.48
C ILE A 91 9.36 15.39 -22.99
N ASP A 92 8.21 14.87 -22.55
CA ASP A 92 7.78 14.95 -21.15
C ASP A 92 8.76 14.23 -20.22
N LYS A 93 9.23 13.04 -20.62
CA LYS A 93 10.28 12.30 -19.91
C LYS A 93 11.60 13.08 -19.81
N LYS A 94 12.00 13.78 -20.88
CA LYS A 94 13.22 14.60 -20.90
C LYS A 94 13.06 15.87 -20.06
N MET A 95 11.89 16.49 -20.06
CA MET A 95 11.58 17.64 -19.20
C MET A 95 11.58 17.26 -17.72
N GLY A 96 10.95 16.15 -17.33
CA GLY A 96 10.96 15.65 -15.96
C GLY A 96 12.39 15.38 -15.45
N ALA A 97 13.21 14.68 -16.24
CA ALA A 97 14.61 14.42 -15.89
C ALA A 97 15.46 15.71 -15.81
N PHE A 98 15.15 16.74 -16.61
CA PHE A 98 15.82 18.03 -16.54
C PHE A 98 15.43 18.82 -15.28
N GLN A 99 14.17 18.75 -14.89
CA GLN A 99 13.62 19.44 -13.73
C GLN A 99 14.18 18.85 -12.41
N GLU A 100 14.22 17.52 -12.29
CA GLU A 100 14.89 16.82 -11.16
C GLU A 100 16.37 17.24 -11.04
N ARG A 101 17.07 17.37 -12.18
CA ARG A 101 18.49 17.74 -12.20
C ARG A 101 18.74 19.19 -11.81
N ILE A 102 17.77 20.08 -12.00
CA ILE A 102 17.85 21.49 -11.57
C ILE A 102 17.48 21.63 -10.10
N GLU A 103 16.39 21.00 -9.66
CA GLU A 103 15.94 21.06 -8.26
C GLU A 103 17.04 20.61 -7.29
N GLY A 104 17.70 19.50 -7.58
CA GLY A 104 18.83 19.03 -6.77
C GLY A 104 20.00 20.01 -6.70
N ARG A 105 20.30 20.74 -7.79
CA ARG A 105 21.40 21.73 -7.81
C ARG A 105 21.03 23.04 -7.11
N VAL A 106 19.76 23.45 -7.19
CA VAL A 106 19.26 24.65 -6.51
C VAL A 106 19.19 24.44 -5.00
N ALA A 107 18.73 23.27 -4.53
CA ALA A 107 18.70 22.93 -3.10
C ALA A 107 20.11 22.93 -2.49
N VAL A 108 21.08 22.30 -3.16
CA VAL A 108 22.49 22.29 -2.73
C VAL A 108 23.09 23.70 -2.68
N LEU A 109 22.78 24.54 -3.66
CA LEU A 109 23.25 25.93 -3.69
C LEU A 109 22.61 26.77 -2.57
N ALA A 110 21.30 26.61 -2.32
CA ALA A 110 20.59 27.30 -1.26
C ALA A 110 21.16 26.93 0.12
N LEU A 111 21.40 25.63 0.38
CA LEU A 111 22.04 25.16 1.61
C LEU A 111 23.46 25.70 1.78
N ALA A 112 24.24 25.76 0.70
CA ALA A 112 25.58 26.33 0.73
C ALA A 112 25.57 27.84 1.05
N ILE A 113 24.58 28.57 0.54
CA ILE A 113 24.37 29.99 0.84
C ILE A 113 23.96 30.18 2.30
N VAL A 114 22.98 29.40 2.80
CA VAL A 114 22.56 29.44 4.22
C VAL A 114 23.73 29.14 5.16
N ARG A 115 24.51 28.09 4.86
CA ARG A 115 25.71 27.73 5.64
C ARG A 115 26.75 28.88 5.66
N LYS A 116 26.90 29.59 4.54
CA LYS A 116 27.83 30.73 4.44
C LYS A 116 27.33 31.98 5.17
N ILE A 117 26.03 32.25 5.12
CA ILE A 117 25.40 33.39 5.81
C ILE A 117 25.42 33.17 7.33
N MET A 118 25.02 31.98 7.80
CA MET A 118 25.01 31.64 9.23
C MET A 118 26.41 31.60 9.86
N GLY A 119 27.43 31.25 9.07
CA GLY A 119 28.83 31.36 9.50
C GLY A 119 29.29 32.80 9.76
N SER A 120 28.65 33.82 9.16
CA SER A 120 29.12 35.21 9.15
C SER A 120 28.48 36.15 10.18
N VAL A 121 27.42 35.75 10.89
CA VAL A 121 26.72 36.62 11.86
C VAL A 121 27.07 36.21 13.29
N SER A 122 27.72 37.11 14.03
CA SER A 122 28.17 36.86 15.42
C SER A 122 27.17 37.32 16.48
N GLU A 123 26.22 38.20 16.15
CA GLU A 123 25.32 38.84 17.11
C GLU A 123 24.03 38.02 17.39
N ASP A 124 23.58 37.17 16.47
CA ASP A 124 22.35 36.36 16.63
C ASP A 124 22.54 34.99 17.32
N ARG A 125 23.78 34.58 17.60
CA ARG A 125 24.08 33.23 18.13
C ARG A 125 23.51 32.97 19.52
N ALA A 126 23.52 33.99 20.37
CA ALA A 126 22.98 33.88 21.74
C ALA A 126 21.45 33.73 21.75
N GLU A 127 20.75 34.30 20.76
CA GLU A 127 19.30 34.18 20.63
C GLU A 127 18.91 32.81 20.05
N LEU A 128 19.66 32.29 19.08
CA LEU A 128 19.51 30.92 18.56
C LEU A 128 19.62 29.86 19.66
N ILE A 129 20.65 29.95 20.51
CA ILE A 129 20.81 29.03 21.64
C ILE A 129 19.65 29.18 22.63
N ARG A 130 19.20 30.42 22.93
CA ARG A 130 18.05 30.68 23.80
C ARG A 130 16.75 30.05 23.28
N GLN A 131 16.47 30.18 21.99
CA GLN A 131 15.28 29.58 21.38
C GLN A 131 15.34 28.05 21.43
N SER A 132 16.50 27.44 21.16
CA SER A 132 16.72 26.01 21.29
C SER A 132 16.44 25.54 22.74
N ILE A 133 17.01 26.21 23.74
CA ILE A 133 16.78 25.88 25.17
C ILE A 133 15.31 26.00 25.55
N ARG A 134 14.61 27.08 25.15
CA ARG A 134 13.17 27.25 25.44
C ARG A 134 12.31 26.15 24.82
N LYS A 135 12.57 25.77 23.57
CA LYS A 135 11.86 24.67 22.90
C LYS A 135 12.05 23.34 23.63
N VAL A 136 13.27 23.08 24.09
CA VAL A 136 13.58 21.85 24.83
C VAL A 136 12.87 21.83 26.19
N LEU A 137 12.92 22.94 26.95
CA LEU A 137 12.25 23.06 28.25
C LEU A 137 10.73 22.91 28.14
N ALA A 138 10.11 23.41 27.06
CA ALA A 138 8.67 23.23 26.83
C ALA A 138 8.26 21.76 26.61
N ARG A 139 9.18 20.90 26.13
CA ARG A 139 8.93 19.47 25.90
C ARG A 139 9.23 18.61 27.13
N HIS A 140 9.95 19.12 28.12
CA HIS A 140 10.27 18.40 29.35
C HIS A 140 9.08 18.43 30.34
N ARG A 141 8.57 17.26 30.73
CA ARG A 141 7.31 17.13 31.49
C ARG A 141 7.48 17.03 33.01
N GLU A 142 8.69 16.90 33.55
CA GLU A 142 8.88 16.73 35.00
C GLU A 142 9.53 17.97 35.65
N PRO A 143 8.81 18.72 36.50
CA PRO A 143 9.40 19.81 37.27
C PRO A 143 10.30 19.24 38.39
N GLY A 144 11.61 19.51 38.31
CA GLY A 144 12.58 19.22 39.40
C GLY A 144 13.82 18.41 39.02
N ASP A 145 13.92 17.89 37.80
CA ASP A 145 15.11 17.14 37.36
C ASP A 145 16.31 18.06 37.09
N LEU A 146 17.52 17.62 37.49
CA LEU A 146 18.76 18.30 37.13
C LEU A 146 19.05 18.10 35.63
N LEU A 147 18.96 19.17 34.86
CA LEU A 147 19.15 19.22 33.42
C LEU A 147 20.56 19.73 33.11
N THR A 148 21.39 18.96 32.40
CA THR A 148 22.76 19.39 32.07
C THR A 148 22.84 19.86 30.62
N ILE A 149 23.11 21.14 30.39
CA ILE A 149 23.28 21.70 29.04
C ILE A 149 24.76 21.82 28.73
N ARG A 150 25.20 21.12 27.70
CA ARG A 150 26.54 21.24 27.14
C ARG A 150 26.58 22.26 26.01
N VAL A 151 27.54 23.18 26.07
CA VAL A 151 27.74 24.26 25.09
C VAL A 151 29.22 24.43 24.76
N ASN A 152 29.51 25.03 23.61
CA ASN A 152 30.89 25.37 23.25
C ASN A 152 31.49 26.37 24.26
N PRO A 153 32.78 26.24 24.62
CA PRO A 153 33.46 27.17 25.53
C PRO A 153 33.35 28.65 25.13
N ALA A 154 33.36 28.95 23.82
CA ALA A 154 33.27 30.33 23.31
C ALA A 154 31.85 30.92 23.40
N ASP A 155 30.83 30.08 23.55
CA ASP A 155 29.42 30.53 23.63
C ASP A 155 28.94 30.64 25.09
N LEU A 156 29.70 30.11 26.06
CA LEU A 156 29.36 30.20 27.48
C LEU A 156 29.31 31.65 27.96
N GLU A 157 30.27 32.49 27.54
CA GLU A 157 30.32 33.92 27.91
C GLU A 157 29.11 34.69 27.36
N LEU A 158 28.58 34.29 26.20
CA LEU A 158 27.41 34.88 25.55
C LEU A 158 26.08 34.49 26.24
N LEU A 159 26.09 33.43 27.06
CA LEU A 159 24.93 32.89 27.78
C LEU A 159 24.86 33.33 29.24
N ALA A 160 25.83 34.13 29.72
CA ALA A 160 25.83 34.67 31.08
C ALA A 160 24.51 35.36 31.51
N PRO A 161 23.80 36.11 30.64
CA PRO A 161 22.49 36.67 30.99
C PRO A 161 21.39 35.60 31.13
N ALA A 162 21.47 34.51 30.36
CA ALA A 162 20.48 33.43 30.34
C ALA A 162 20.61 32.49 31.55
N GLN A 163 21.76 32.45 32.21
CA GLN A 163 21.93 31.74 33.49
C GLN A 163 21.15 32.40 34.63
N ALA A 164 20.87 33.71 34.56
CA ALA A 164 20.14 34.45 35.58
C ALA A 164 18.62 34.20 35.56
N ASP A 165 18.06 33.91 34.37
CA ASP A 165 16.63 33.58 34.14
C ASP A 165 16.37 32.07 34.09
N ALA A 166 17.40 31.24 34.21
CA ALA A 166 17.27 29.79 34.16
C ALA A 166 16.67 29.23 35.46
N PRO A 167 15.79 28.21 35.40
CA PRO A 167 15.28 27.55 36.59
C PRO A 167 16.43 26.86 37.36
N GLN A 168 16.34 26.79 38.69
CA GLN A 168 17.43 26.35 39.61
C GLN A 168 17.96 24.93 39.34
N ASN A 169 17.28 24.15 38.50
CA ASN A 169 17.62 22.78 38.13
C ASN A 169 18.45 22.67 36.83
N LEU A 170 18.89 23.79 36.23
CA LEU A 170 19.70 23.81 35.01
C LEU A 170 21.20 23.96 35.31
N LYS A 171 22.04 23.04 34.80
CA LYS A 171 23.52 23.10 34.92
C LYS A 171 24.16 23.24 33.55
N PHE A 172 24.97 24.28 33.36
CA PHE A 172 25.76 24.45 32.13
C PHE A 172 27.13 23.79 32.27
N VAL A 173 27.56 23.05 31.25
CA VAL A 173 28.87 22.40 31.16
C VAL A 173 29.50 22.76 29.81
N VAL A 174 30.81 23.02 29.80
CA VAL A 174 31.54 23.30 28.57
C VAL A 174 31.94 22.00 27.88
N ASP A 175 31.71 21.93 26.58
CA ASP A 175 32.12 20.80 25.74
C ASP A 175 32.71 21.31 24.42
N ALA A 176 34.02 21.10 24.24
CA ALA A 176 34.74 21.56 23.05
C ALA A 176 34.40 20.75 21.79
N ALA A 177 33.74 19.60 21.91
CA ALA A 177 33.23 18.83 20.78
C ALA A 177 31.96 19.43 20.17
N ILE A 178 31.32 20.38 20.86
CA ILE A 178 30.10 21.04 20.38
C ILE A 178 30.48 22.20 19.47
N ALA A 179 29.90 22.24 18.27
CA ALA A 179 30.08 23.35 17.34
C ALA A 179 29.50 24.66 17.91
N ARG A 180 30.10 25.80 17.53
CA ARG A 180 29.66 27.12 18.02
C ARG A 180 28.22 27.40 17.57
N GLY A 181 27.37 27.85 18.49
CA GLY A 181 25.94 28.10 18.25
C GLY A 181 25.03 26.89 18.49
N GLY A 182 25.59 25.71 18.81
CA GLY A 182 24.84 24.50 19.15
C GLY A 182 24.81 24.22 20.65
N CYS A 183 23.81 23.46 21.11
CA CYS A 183 23.76 22.93 22.48
C CYS A 183 23.27 21.48 22.51
N LEU A 184 23.76 20.70 23.48
CA LEU A 184 23.31 19.34 23.77
C LEU A 184 22.75 19.32 25.19
N LEU A 185 21.48 18.93 25.36
CA LEU A 185 20.90 18.75 26.69
C LEU A 185 21.00 17.28 27.10
N GLU A 186 21.58 17.00 28.26
CA GLU A 186 21.58 15.69 28.90
C GLU A 186 20.52 15.67 30.00
N THR A 187 19.59 14.71 29.93
CA THR A 187 18.57 14.44 30.94
C THR A 187 18.78 13.05 31.54
N LYS A 188 18.11 12.73 32.67
CA LYS A 188 18.12 11.37 33.23
C LYS A 188 17.56 10.31 32.26
N PHE A 189 16.81 10.74 31.25
CA PHE A 189 16.12 9.90 30.28
C PHE A 189 16.74 9.92 28.89
N GLY A 190 17.80 10.66 28.60
CA GLY A 190 18.32 10.76 27.23
C GLY A 190 18.95 12.11 26.94
N ASN A 191 19.56 12.20 25.76
CA ASN A 191 20.20 13.40 25.28
C ASN A 191 19.34 14.05 24.21
N VAL A 192 19.38 15.37 24.13
CA VAL A 192 18.59 16.14 23.19
C VAL A 192 19.55 17.04 22.43
N ASN A 193 19.77 16.73 21.15
CA ASN A 193 20.78 17.39 20.32
C ASN A 193 20.17 18.54 19.51
N ALA A 194 20.65 19.76 19.72
CA ALA A 194 20.21 20.97 19.03
C ALA A 194 21.38 21.69 18.32
N GLN A 195 22.34 20.94 17.76
CA GLN A 195 23.44 21.50 16.96
C GLN A 195 22.96 21.98 15.58
N VAL A 196 23.48 23.13 15.15
CA VAL A 196 23.15 23.78 13.87
C VAL A 196 23.51 22.90 12.67
N GLU A 197 24.62 22.17 12.74
CA GLU A 197 25.03 21.23 11.69
C GLU A 197 24.04 20.07 11.55
N THR A 198 23.54 19.54 12.67
CA THR A 198 22.50 18.49 12.67
C THR A 198 21.20 19.02 12.07
N GLN A 199 20.81 20.25 12.39
CA GLN A 199 19.64 20.91 11.81
C GLN A 199 19.78 21.15 10.29
N LEU A 200 20.97 21.54 9.81
CA LEU A 200 21.23 21.75 8.38
C LEU A 200 21.28 20.44 7.58
N GLU A 201 21.82 19.37 8.15
CA GLU A 201 21.77 18.02 7.54
C GLU A 201 20.33 17.51 7.42
N GLU A 202 19.46 17.86 8.37
CA GLU A 202 18.04 17.50 8.33
C GLU A 202 17.25 18.32 7.34
N ILE A 203 17.50 19.63 7.22
CA ILE A 203 16.91 20.45 6.15
C ILE A 203 17.33 19.89 4.79
N ALA A 204 18.60 19.48 4.64
CA ALA A 204 19.06 18.82 3.42
C ALA A 204 18.29 17.53 3.13
N ARG A 205 18.14 16.65 4.13
CA ARG A 205 17.41 15.38 3.98
C ARG A 205 15.91 15.57 3.76
N ALA A 206 15.28 16.55 4.41
CA ALA A 206 13.88 16.89 4.22
C ALA A 206 13.63 17.43 2.81
N LEU A 207 14.51 18.30 2.31
CA LEU A 207 14.48 18.77 0.93
C LEU A 207 14.70 17.62 -0.07
N GLU A 208 15.59 16.67 0.21
CA GLU A 208 15.78 15.45 -0.59
C GLU A 208 14.54 14.53 -0.60
N THR A 209 13.78 14.45 0.50
CA THR A 209 12.52 13.69 0.54
C THR A 209 11.33 14.40 -0.12
N HIS A 210 11.41 15.71 -0.33
CA HIS A 210 10.33 16.56 -0.88
C HIS A 210 10.56 17.01 -2.34
N THR A 211 11.64 16.56 -3.01
CA THR A 211 11.79 16.73 -4.46
C THR A 211 10.72 15.92 -5.19
N GLY A 212 9.61 16.57 -5.51
CA GLY A 212 8.42 15.99 -6.14
C GLY A 212 7.14 16.81 -5.97
N GLN A 213 7.10 17.77 -5.04
CA GLN A 213 5.96 18.67 -4.86
C GLN A 213 6.41 20.13 -4.83
N THR A 214 5.93 20.94 -5.78
CA THR A 214 6.18 22.39 -5.83
C THR A 214 5.43 23.08 -4.68
N PRO A 215 6.08 23.63 -3.64
CA PRO A 215 5.37 24.41 -2.64
C PRO A 215 5.24 25.85 -3.17
N GLY A 216 4.02 26.36 -3.25
CA GLY A 216 3.78 27.79 -3.48
C GLY A 216 4.41 28.63 -2.38
N ALA A 217 4.71 29.90 -2.68
CA ALA A 217 5.46 30.82 -1.80
C ALA A 217 4.90 30.99 -0.37
N ALA A 218 3.64 30.62 -0.11
CA ALA A 218 3.03 30.60 1.23
C ALA A 218 3.38 29.34 2.07
N GLY A 219 3.88 28.27 1.44
CA GLY A 219 4.33 27.05 2.12
C GLY A 219 5.75 27.13 2.67
N ALA A 220 6.58 28.04 2.16
CA ALA A 220 7.96 28.23 2.63
C ALA A 220 8.02 28.78 4.07
N GLU A 221 7.07 29.63 4.46
CA GLU A 221 6.99 30.14 5.84
C GLU A 221 6.55 29.06 6.84
N GLY A 222 5.70 28.12 6.44
CA GLY A 222 5.30 26.96 7.25
C GLY A 222 6.42 25.94 7.43
N VAL A 223 7.24 25.71 6.39
CA VAL A 223 8.37 24.76 6.44
C VAL A 223 9.50 25.26 7.35
N VAL A 224 9.72 26.57 7.46
CA VAL A 224 10.75 27.13 8.37
C VAL A 224 10.30 27.15 9.83
N GLN A 225 8.99 27.17 10.11
CA GLN A 225 8.48 27.11 11.50
C GLN A 225 8.49 25.69 12.09
N ASP A 226 8.44 24.65 11.26
CA ASP A 226 8.38 23.24 11.70
C ASP A 226 9.76 22.53 11.73
N THR A 227 10.83 23.14 11.23
CA THR A 227 12.14 22.49 11.02
C THR A 227 13.16 22.65 12.13
N ALA A 228 12.73 23.04 13.33
CA ALA A 228 13.55 22.99 14.54
C ALA A 228 12.96 21.99 15.53
N GLU A 229 12.80 20.74 15.07
CA GLU A 229 12.51 19.60 15.92
C GLU A 229 13.79 19.15 16.62
N VAL A 230 13.96 19.69 17.82
CA VAL A 230 14.82 19.14 18.87
C VAL A 230 14.48 17.64 19.04
N ARG A 231 15.37 16.74 18.57
CA ARG A 231 15.16 15.28 18.67
C ARG A 231 15.61 14.76 20.03
N ASP A 232 14.74 13.95 20.62
CA ASP A 232 15.08 13.12 21.77
C ASP A 232 15.90 11.93 21.27
N GLU A 233 17.16 11.87 21.68
CA GLU A 233 18.14 10.86 21.32
C GLU A 233 18.48 10.00 22.54
N GLY A 234 18.50 8.69 22.32
CA GLY A 234 18.96 7.72 23.30
C GLY A 234 20.28 7.10 22.93
N HIS A 235 20.84 6.32 23.85
CA HIS A 235 22.01 5.50 23.57
C HIS A 235 21.82 4.09 24.10
N VAL A 236 22.28 3.11 23.32
CA VAL A 236 22.33 1.71 23.74
C VAL A 236 23.24 1.59 24.96
N VAL A 237 22.73 1.03 26.04
CA VAL A 237 23.48 0.77 27.26
C VAL A 237 23.89 -0.69 27.34
N ASN A 238 23.00 -1.59 26.94
CA ASN A 238 23.22 -3.02 27.02
C ASN A 238 22.39 -3.75 25.97
N MET A 239 22.74 -5.00 25.69
CA MET A 239 21.92 -5.93 24.93
C MET A 239 21.91 -7.27 25.63
N VAL A 240 20.72 -7.80 25.89
CA VAL A 240 20.53 -9.11 26.51
C VAL A 240 19.66 -9.95 25.59
N GLY A 241 20.28 -10.96 24.95
CA GLY A 241 19.60 -11.75 23.92
C GLY A 241 19.13 -10.86 22.77
N MET A 242 17.82 -10.79 22.57
CA MET A 242 17.18 -9.99 21.52
C MET A 242 16.64 -8.64 22.02
N VAL A 243 16.85 -8.30 23.30
CA VAL A 243 16.38 -7.04 23.88
C VAL A 243 17.53 -6.07 24.00
N ILE A 244 17.36 -4.89 23.40
CA ILE A 244 18.27 -3.77 23.51
C ILE A 244 17.77 -2.90 24.67
N GLU A 245 18.65 -2.61 25.63
CA GLU A 245 18.38 -1.64 26.67
C GLU A 245 19.03 -0.31 26.29
N ALA A 246 18.24 0.75 26.19
CA ALA A 246 18.70 2.09 25.90
C ALA A 246 18.39 3.07 27.03
N ARG A 247 19.23 4.08 27.22
CA ARG A 247 18.88 5.29 27.97
C ARG A 247 18.28 6.24 26.97
N GLY A 248 17.01 6.56 27.14
CA GLY A 248 16.25 7.28 26.13
C GLY A 248 16.05 6.50 24.85
N PRO A 249 15.50 7.13 23.82
CA PRO A 249 14.86 8.46 23.85
C PRO A 249 13.55 8.48 24.67
N ASN A 250 12.92 9.64 24.84
CA ASN A 250 11.59 9.75 25.45
C ASN A 250 10.52 9.21 24.49
N VAL A 251 10.05 8.00 24.77
CA VAL A 251 9.15 7.22 23.91
C VAL A 251 8.12 6.47 24.75
N THR A 252 7.08 5.99 24.07
CA THR A 252 6.01 5.16 24.62
C THR A 252 6.10 3.74 24.07
N VAL A 253 5.42 2.78 24.73
CA VAL A 253 5.35 1.40 24.22
C VAL A 253 4.68 1.37 22.86
N GLY A 254 5.31 0.70 21.90
CA GLY A 254 4.86 0.63 20.51
C GLY A 254 5.46 1.69 19.59
N ASP A 255 6.21 2.67 20.13
CA ASP A 255 6.91 3.64 19.29
C ASP A 255 8.05 2.99 18.51
N HIS A 256 8.23 3.47 17.28
CA HIS A 256 9.36 3.10 16.45
C HIS A 256 10.62 3.85 16.83
N CYS A 257 11.71 3.09 16.89
CA CYS A 257 13.05 3.60 17.05
C CYS A 257 13.96 3.04 15.96
N GLU A 258 15.03 3.76 15.70
CA GLU A 258 16.15 3.26 14.91
C GLU A 258 17.40 3.24 15.76
N VAL A 259 18.11 2.11 15.73
CA VAL A 259 19.42 1.98 16.36
C VAL A 259 20.48 2.16 15.28
N LEU A 260 21.22 3.26 15.36
CA LEU A 260 22.25 3.64 14.40
C LEU A 260 23.61 3.11 14.86
N SER A 261 24.38 2.57 13.92
CA SER A 261 25.78 2.20 14.17
C SER A 261 26.63 3.41 14.57
N ALA A 262 27.79 3.16 15.18
CA ALA A 262 28.75 4.21 15.52
C ALA A 262 29.16 5.08 14.32
N ASP A 263 29.23 4.51 13.12
CA ASP A 263 29.52 5.22 11.87
C ASP A 263 28.28 5.79 11.16
N ARG A 264 27.08 5.59 11.75
CA ARG A 264 25.76 5.97 11.22
C ARG A 264 25.44 5.46 9.82
N LYS A 265 26.14 4.42 9.34
CA LYS A 265 25.91 3.83 8.02
C LYS A 265 24.86 2.73 8.02
N THR A 266 24.68 2.05 9.15
CA THR A 266 23.64 1.04 9.30
C THR A 266 22.61 1.49 10.33
N SER A 267 21.35 1.18 10.05
CA SER A 267 20.21 1.41 10.93
C SER A 267 19.50 0.09 11.17
N THR A 268 19.24 -0.22 12.43
CA THR A 268 18.41 -1.37 12.81
C THR A 268 17.08 -0.83 13.30
N PRO A 269 15.96 -1.09 12.58
CA PRO A 269 14.64 -0.71 13.05
C PRO A 269 14.29 -1.52 14.30
N ALA A 270 13.73 -0.85 15.30
CA ALA A 270 13.33 -1.44 16.57
C ALA A 270 12.04 -0.82 17.07
N GLU A 271 11.36 -1.52 17.97
CA GLU A 271 10.15 -1.02 18.63
C GLU A 271 10.30 -1.08 20.14
N VAL A 272 9.72 -0.10 20.82
CA VAL A 272 9.67 -0.05 22.27
C VAL A 272 8.71 -1.11 22.81
N ILE A 273 9.24 -2.11 23.50
CA ILE A 273 8.46 -3.20 24.10
C ILE A 273 8.18 -2.99 25.60
N GLY A 274 8.85 -2.02 26.24
CA GLY A 274 8.66 -1.74 27.66
C GLY A 274 9.77 -0.91 28.28
N PHE A 275 9.78 -0.84 29.61
CA PHE A 275 10.75 -0.07 30.37
C PHE A 275 11.21 -0.85 31.61
N ARG A 276 12.49 -0.73 31.97
CA ARG A 276 13.05 -1.34 33.19
C ARG A 276 14.10 -0.44 33.81
N LYS A 277 13.96 -0.11 35.10
CA LYS A 277 14.97 0.64 35.89
C LYS A 277 15.53 1.87 35.12
N ASN A 278 14.63 2.72 34.62
CA ASN A 278 14.96 3.93 33.85
C ASN A 278 15.62 3.69 32.47
N ARG A 279 15.42 2.51 31.88
CA ARG A 279 15.87 2.16 30.52
C ARG A 279 14.67 1.83 29.65
N VAL A 280 14.76 2.21 28.39
CA VAL A 280 13.86 1.80 27.31
C VAL A 280 14.28 0.41 26.85
N LEU A 281 13.32 -0.51 26.78
CA LEU A 281 13.52 -1.84 26.21
C LEU A 281 13.05 -1.79 24.76
N LEU A 282 13.96 -2.08 23.84
CA LEU A 282 13.71 -2.08 22.41
C LEU A 282 13.87 -3.51 21.89
N MET A 283 12.98 -3.93 21.00
CA MET A 283 13.17 -5.16 20.25
C MET A 283 13.44 -4.86 18.78
N PRO A 284 14.54 -5.39 18.21
CA PRO A 284 14.83 -5.28 16.79
C PRO A 284 13.74 -5.93 15.95
N LEU A 285 13.43 -5.28 14.83
CA LEU A 285 12.52 -5.79 13.82
C LEU A 285 13.28 -6.52 12.70
N ALA A 286 14.55 -6.18 12.51
CA ALA A 286 15.47 -6.87 11.61
C ALA A 286 16.57 -7.58 12.40
N GLU A 287 17.41 -8.35 11.71
CA GLU A 287 18.58 -8.96 12.33
C GLU A 287 19.51 -7.89 12.93
N CYS A 288 19.88 -8.09 14.19
CA CYS A 288 20.71 -7.17 14.94
C CYS A 288 22.20 -7.46 14.77
N HIS A 289 22.75 -7.14 13.59
CA HIS A 289 24.18 -7.24 13.35
C HIS A 289 24.90 -5.94 13.71
N GLY A 290 25.91 -6.03 14.58
CA GLY A 290 26.80 -4.93 14.88
C GLY A 290 26.24 -3.86 15.82
N VAL A 291 25.12 -4.09 16.50
CA VAL A 291 24.63 -3.18 17.55
C VAL A 291 25.48 -3.33 18.81
N GLY A 292 26.02 -2.22 19.32
CA GLY A 292 26.88 -2.20 20.50
C GLY A 292 26.57 -1.05 21.47
N PRO A 293 27.14 -1.07 22.69
CA PRO A 293 26.99 0.01 23.65
C PRO A 293 27.44 1.37 23.08
N GLY A 294 26.70 2.43 23.43
CA GLY A 294 26.93 3.79 22.95
C GLY A 294 26.28 4.11 21.59
N HIS A 295 25.80 3.10 20.86
CA HIS A 295 25.08 3.30 19.60
C HIS A 295 23.86 4.20 19.80
N LEU A 296 23.63 5.09 18.83
CA LEU A 296 22.58 6.10 18.91
C LEU A 296 21.21 5.45 18.68
N VAL A 297 20.24 5.80 19.51
CA VAL A 297 18.85 5.39 19.36
C VAL A 297 18.02 6.63 19.05
N VAL A 298 17.34 6.65 17.92
CA VAL A 298 16.54 7.78 17.49
C VAL A 298 15.07 7.37 17.46
N ALA A 299 14.21 8.14 18.13
CA ALA A 299 12.78 7.98 18.01
C ALA A 299 12.35 8.42 16.61
N ARG A 300 11.68 7.54 15.86
CA ARG A 300 11.00 7.90 14.61
C ARG A 300 9.55 8.33 14.85
N GLY A 301 9.03 8.03 16.05
CA GLY A 301 7.69 8.36 16.46
C GLY A 301 6.62 7.55 15.72
N GLY A 302 5.40 7.60 16.26
CA GLY A 302 4.25 6.90 15.71
C GLY A 302 4.28 5.40 16.00
N GLN A 303 3.13 4.77 15.78
CA GLN A 303 2.96 3.32 15.86
C GLN A 303 2.94 2.71 14.46
N PHE A 304 3.09 1.39 14.36
CA PHE A 304 2.95 0.69 13.08
C PHE A 304 1.54 0.92 12.50
N ALA A 305 1.49 1.29 11.23
CA ALA A 305 0.25 1.47 10.48
C ALA A 305 0.31 0.66 9.18
N ALA A 306 -0.76 -0.11 8.93
CA ALA A 306 -1.00 -0.82 7.69
C ALA A 306 -1.35 0.18 6.59
N GLN A 307 -0.70 0.06 5.44
CA GLN A 307 -1.19 0.70 4.22
C GLN A 307 -2.32 -0.17 3.67
N VAL A 308 -3.52 0.39 3.58
CA VAL A 308 -4.73 -0.36 3.24
C VAL A 308 -5.34 0.14 1.94
N GLY A 309 -5.96 -0.77 1.20
CA GLY A 309 -6.52 -0.47 -0.11
C GLY A 309 -6.85 -1.71 -0.93
N GLU A 310 -7.67 -1.55 -1.95
CA GLU A 310 -7.95 -2.62 -2.94
C GLU A 310 -6.69 -3.05 -3.70
N HIS A 311 -5.68 -2.17 -3.79
CA HIS A 311 -4.38 -2.46 -4.38
C HIS A 311 -3.61 -3.62 -3.70
N LEU A 312 -4.05 -4.06 -2.52
CA LEU A 312 -3.50 -5.21 -1.81
C LEU A 312 -4.01 -6.55 -2.36
N LEU A 313 -5.14 -6.57 -3.07
CA LEU A 313 -5.71 -7.81 -3.61
C LEU A 313 -4.76 -8.41 -4.66
N GLY A 314 -4.47 -9.70 -4.54
CA GLY A 314 -3.51 -10.38 -5.40
C GLY A 314 -2.05 -10.23 -4.96
N ARG A 315 -1.79 -9.57 -3.82
CA ARG A 315 -0.43 -9.22 -3.39
C ARG A 315 0.01 -10.04 -2.18
N VAL A 316 1.33 -10.18 -2.05
CA VAL A 316 1.98 -10.80 -0.90
C VAL A 316 2.82 -9.75 -0.18
N ILE A 317 2.56 -9.56 1.11
CA ILE A 317 3.23 -8.56 1.95
C ILE A 317 3.89 -9.20 3.18
N ASN A 318 4.89 -8.54 3.74
CA ASN A 318 5.50 -8.95 5.00
C ASN A 318 4.73 -8.44 6.24
N GLY A 319 5.20 -8.79 7.43
CA GLY A 319 4.60 -8.35 8.70
C GLY A 319 4.70 -6.85 9.01
N LEU A 320 5.45 -6.08 8.20
CA LEU A 320 5.56 -4.63 8.28
C LEU A 320 4.69 -3.91 7.24
N GLY A 321 4.02 -4.66 6.35
CA GLY A 321 3.15 -4.13 5.30
C GLY A 321 3.85 -3.86 3.97
N GLU A 322 5.11 -4.28 3.83
CA GLU A 322 5.90 -4.08 2.62
C GLU A 322 5.68 -5.23 1.63
N PRO A 323 5.59 -4.96 0.31
CA PRO A 323 5.39 -6.00 -0.69
C PRO A 323 6.65 -6.87 -0.84
N ILE A 324 6.45 -8.19 -0.89
CA ILE A 324 7.52 -9.19 -1.06
C ILE A 324 7.32 -10.09 -2.29
N ASP A 325 6.36 -9.76 -3.15
CA ASP A 325 6.03 -10.49 -4.38
C ASP A 325 6.82 -10.03 -5.62
N GLY A 326 7.68 -9.03 -5.49
CA GLY A 326 8.48 -8.50 -6.60
C GLY A 326 7.69 -7.64 -7.60
N LEU A 327 6.43 -7.29 -7.29
CA LEU A 327 5.56 -6.49 -8.18
C LEU A 327 5.68 -4.98 -7.96
N GLY A 328 6.63 -4.54 -7.13
CA GLY A 328 6.89 -3.13 -6.81
C GLY A 328 6.06 -2.59 -5.65
N ALA A 329 6.36 -1.35 -5.26
CA ALA A 329 5.73 -0.65 -4.14
C ALA A 329 4.27 -0.29 -4.41
N PHE A 330 3.50 -0.07 -3.33
CA PHE A 330 2.12 0.40 -3.42
C PHE A 330 2.05 1.91 -3.69
N PRO A 331 1.01 2.39 -4.38
CA PRO A 331 0.72 3.82 -4.44
C PRO A 331 0.45 4.35 -3.03
N ALA A 332 0.83 5.60 -2.75
CA ALA A 332 0.50 6.24 -1.47
C ALA A 332 -1.01 6.13 -1.20
N GLY A 333 -1.38 5.78 0.03
CA GLY A 333 -2.75 5.44 0.36
C GLY A 333 -3.08 5.63 1.83
N GLU A 334 -4.30 5.25 2.18
CA GLU A 334 -4.81 5.27 3.55
C GLU A 334 -3.92 4.42 4.46
N ARG A 335 -3.58 4.97 5.63
CA ARG A 335 -2.81 4.27 6.67
C ARG A 335 -3.66 4.11 7.91
N VAL A 336 -3.82 2.88 8.37
CA VAL A 336 -4.63 2.53 9.55
C VAL A 336 -3.73 1.88 10.60
N SER A 337 -3.88 2.27 11.86
CA SER A 337 -3.13 1.67 12.97
C SER A 337 -3.40 0.17 13.04
N ILE A 338 -2.35 -0.64 13.23
CA ILE A 338 -2.52 -2.08 13.45
C ILE A 338 -2.96 -2.43 14.88
N GLN A 339 -3.09 -1.42 15.74
CA GLN A 339 -3.53 -1.54 17.14
C GLN A 339 -4.95 -0.98 17.33
N ALA A 340 -5.83 -1.19 16.34
CA ALA A 340 -7.20 -0.72 16.41
C ALA A 340 -7.93 -1.24 17.67
N GLN A 341 -8.78 -0.39 18.25
CA GLN A 341 -9.63 -0.82 19.36
C GLN A 341 -10.76 -1.72 18.85
N PRO A 342 -11.06 -2.81 19.57
CA PRO A 342 -12.14 -3.70 19.16
C PRO A 342 -13.49 -2.99 19.18
N ASN A 343 -14.33 -3.26 18.19
CA ASN A 343 -15.70 -2.77 18.16
C ASN A 343 -16.49 -3.24 19.39
N ASN A 344 -17.35 -2.34 19.88
CA ASN A 344 -18.23 -2.56 21.02
C ASN A 344 -19.02 -3.88 20.82
N PRO A 345 -18.94 -4.84 21.76
CA PRO A 345 -19.68 -6.09 21.65
C PRO A 345 -21.19 -5.91 21.49
N MET A 346 -21.77 -4.84 22.05
CA MET A 346 -23.21 -4.55 21.98
C MET A 346 -23.66 -4.05 20.61
N GLU A 347 -22.74 -3.59 19.77
CA GLU A 347 -23.02 -3.12 18.39
C GLU A 347 -22.86 -4.26 17.36
N ARG A 348 -22.44 -5.45 17.79
CA ARG A 348 -22.25 -6.59 16.90
C ARG A 348 -23.58 -7.14 16.43
N ARG A 349 -23.68 -7.39 15.13
CA ARG A 349 -24.84 -8.06 14.53
C ARG A 349 -24.85 -9.53 14.95
N SER A 350 -26.05 -10.07 15.16
CA SER A 350 -26.22 -11.51 15.36
C SER A 350 -25.84 -12.27 14.09
N ILE A 351 -25.28 -13.46 14.24
CA ILE A 351 -24.92 -14.34 13.13
C ILE A 351 -26.20 -15.03 12.64
N SER A 352 -26.70 -14.63 11.48
CA SER A 352 -27.93 -15.18 10.88
C SER A 352 -27.77 -15.66 9.44
N GLU A 353 -26.68 -15.31 8.78
CA GLU A 353 -26.41 -15.65 7.38
C GLU A 353 -25.31 -16.71 7.28
N PRO A 354 -25.48 -17.74 6.44
CA PRO A 354 -24.44 -18.74 6.21
C PRO A 354 -23.25 -18.13 5.44
N LEU A 355 -22.05 -18.59 5.78
CA LEU A 355 -20.83 -18.41 4.99
C LEU A 355 -20.43 -19.79 4.46
N TYR A 356 -20.56 -20.00 3.16
CA TYR A 356 -20.13 -21.24 2.52
C TYR A 356 -18.62 -21.24 2.35
N THR A 357 -17.97 -22.28 2.86
CA THR A 357 -16.53 -22.50 2.78
C THR A 357 -16.12 -23.20 1.48
N GLY A 358 -17.07 -23.84 0.80
CA GLY A 358 -16.82 -24.67 -0.38
C GLY A 358 -16.33 -26.08 -0.03
N VAL A 359 -16.28 -26.43 1.26
CA VAL A 359 -15.91 -27.77 1.74
C VAL A 359 -17.18 -28.46 2.22
N ARG A 360 -17.68 -29.42 1.43
CA ARG A 360 -18.98 -30.10 1.68
C ARG A 360 -19.17 -30.61 3.12
N ALA A 361 -18.11 -31.16 3.72
CA ALA A 361 -18.18 -31.66 5.09
C ALA A 361 -18.39 -30.53 6.11
N ILE A 362 -17.77 -29.37 5.91
CA ILE A 362 -17.96 -28.19 6.76
C ILE A 362 -19.34 -27.59 6.46
N ASP A 363 -19.64 -27.31 5.19
CA ASP A 363 -20.88 -26.62 4.82
C ASP A 363 -22.14 -27.44 5.17
N GLY A 364 -22.07 -28.77 5.08
CA GLY A 364 -23.21 -29.66 5.32
C GLY A 364 -23.38 -30.14 6.77
N LEU A 365 -22.29 -30.25 7.55
CA LEU A 365 -22.35 -30.80 8.92
C LEU A 365 -22.02 -29.78 10.01
N ILE A 366 -21.23 -28.75 9.68
CA ILE A 366 -20.71 -27.74 10.61
C ILE A 366 -20.83 -26.36 9.96
N THR A 367 -22.03 -26.02 9.48
CA THR A 367 -22.27 -24.81 8.69
C THR A 367 -21.80 -23.56 9.43
N CYS A 368 -20.90 -22.81 8.80
CA CYS A 368 -20.40 -21.54 9.33
C CYS A 368 -21.38 -20.41 9.02
N GLY A 369 -21.51 -19.46 9.95
CA GLY A 369 -22.20 -18.20 9.68
C GLY A 369 -21.23 -17.04 9.49
N LYS A 370 -21.64 -15.99 8.78
CA LYS A 370 -20.84 -14.77 8.61
C LYS A 370 -20.54 -14.13 9.97
N GLY A 371 -19.27 -13.89 10.26
CA GLY A 371 -18.79 -13.37 11.54
C GLY A 371 -18.47 -14.43 12.60
N VAL A 372 -18.61 -15.72 12.30
CA VAL A 372 -18.17 -16.79 13.21
C VAL A 372 -16.64 -16.86 13.26
N ARG A 373 -16.11 -17.21 14.43
CA ARG A 373 -14.68 -17.53 14.62
C ARG A 373 -14.56 -19.03 14.84
N MET A 374 -13.86 -19.71 13.95
CA MET A 374 -13.70 -21.17 13.97
C MET A 374 -12.23 -21.55 14.09
N GLY A 375 -11.93 -22.53 14.95
CA GLY A 375 -10.62 -23.13 15.05
C GLY A 375 -10.49 -24.37 14.16
N ILE A 376 -9.36 -24.51 13.46
CA ILE A 376 -8.99 -25.73 12.75
C ILE A 376 -7.84 -26.38 13.53
N PHE A 377 -8.12 -27.48 14.21
CA PHE A 377 -7.11 -28.22 14.98
C PHE A 377 -6.53 -29.34 14.12
N ALA A 378 -5.27 -29.19 13.75
CA ALA A 378 -4.59 -30.09 12.84
C ALA A 378 -3.15 -30.36 13.29
N GLY A 379 -2.70 -31.60 13.14
CA GLY A 379 -1.29 -31.97 13.27
C GLY A 379 -0.50 -31.68 11.99
N SER A 380 0.80 -31.98 12.00
CA SER A 380 1.62 -31.93 10.78
C SER A 380 1.19 -33.01 9.79
N GLY A 381 1.12 -32.68 8.49
CA GLY A 381 0.90 -33.64 7.41
C GLY A 381 -0.54 -34.15 7.25
N VAL A 382 -1.51 -33.68 8.02
CA VAL A 382 -2.92 -34.15 7.95
C VAL A 382 -3.77 -33.43 6.89
N GLY A 383 -3.15 -32.57 6.06
CA GLY A 383 -3.86 -31.82 5.00
C GLY A 383 -4.36 -30.43 5.40
N LYS A 384 -3.83 -29.82 6.48
CA LYS A 384 -4.17 -28.45 6.91
C LYS A 384 -4.05 -27.42 5.78
N SER A 385 -2.90 -27.36 5.11
CA SER A 385 -2.63 -26.38 4.06
C SER A 385 -3.52 -26.58 2.83
N VAL A 386 -3.78 -27.85 2.47
CA VAL A 386 -4.72 -28.21 1.39
C VAL A 386 -6.12 -27.73 1.71
N LEU A 387 -6.60 -27.97 2.93
CA LEU A 387 -7.92 -27.52 3.39
C LEU A 387 -8.03 -25.99 3.35
N LEU A 388 -7.02 -25.27 3.86
CA LEU A 388 -6.98 -23.80 3.82
C LEU A 388 -7.01 -23.28 2.39
N GLY A 389 -6.23 -23.88 1.48
CA GLY A 389 -6.27 -23.56 0.06
C GLY A 389 -7.65 -23.80 -0.56
N MET A 390 -8.27 -24.96 -0.27
CA MET A 390 -9.62 -25.27 -0.73
C MET A 390 -10.65 -24.24 -0.24
N MET A 391 -10.58 -23.83 1.02
CA MET A 391 -11.46 -22.79 1.56
C MET A 391 -11.22 -21.45 0.88
N ALA A 392 -9.96 -21.00 0.76
CA ALA A 392 -9.61 -19.74 0.11
C ALA A 392 -10.05 -19.69 -1.37
N ARG A 393 -10.04 -20.82 -2.10
CA ARG A 393 -10.48 -20.87 -3.51
C ARG A 393 -12.00 -20.98 -3.67
N ASN A 394 -12.70 -21.62 -2.74
CA ASN A 394 -14.12 -21.96 -2.91
C ASN A 394 -15.07 -21.24 -1.96
N THR A 395 -14.56 -20.43 -1.02
CA THR A 395 -15.40 -19.65 -0.11
C THR A 395 -16.28 -18.66 -0.87
N SER A 396 -17.46 -18.42 -0.30
CA SER A 396 -18.43 -17.40 -0.73
C SER A 396 -18.08 -15.98 -0.28
N ALA A 397 -17.02 -15.80 0.50
CA ALA A 397 -16.50 -14.48 0.87
C ALA A 397 -16.01 -13.69 -0.35
N ASP A 398 -16.16 -12.37 -0.31
CA ASP A 398 -15.71 -11.44 -1.34
C ASP A 398 -14.18 -11.36 -1.36
N VAL A 399 -13.56 -11.33 -0.17
CA VAL A 399 -12.11 -11.16 0.01
C VAL A 399 -11.58 -12.18 1.00
N ASN A 400 -10.40 -12.73 0.70
CA ASN A 400 -9.62 -13.48 1.68
C ASN A 400 -8.47 -12.64 2.22
N VAL A 401 -8.19 -12.77 3.50
CA VAL A 401 -6.92 -12.32 4.08
C VAL A 401 -6.25 -13.52 4.72
N ILE A 402 -5.05 -13.85 4.28
CA ILE A 402 -4.34 -15.07 4.68
C ILE A 402 -3.06 -14.68 5.40
N ALA A 403 -2.96 -15.00 6.69
CA ALA A 403 -1.78 -14.78 7.50
C ALA A 403 -0.99 -16.09 7.65
N LEU A 404 0.23 -16.13 7.12
CA LEU A 404 1.16 -17.25 7.25
C LEU A 404 2.28 -16.88 8.23
N ILE A 405 2.15 -17.36 9.47
CA ILE A 405 2.91 -16.95 10.64
C ILE A 405 3.78 -18.10 11.14
N GLY A 406 5.09 -17.92 11.11
CA GLY A 406 6.06 -18.87 11.62
C GLY A 406 6.17 -20.17 10.80
N GLU A 407 5.61 -20.19 9.60
CA GLU A 407 5.79 -21.29 8.64
C GLU A 407 7.16 -21.19 7.95
N ARG A 408 7.66 -22.30 7.41
CA ARG A 408 8.93 -22.28 6.69
C ARG A 408 8.74 -21.63 5.31
N GLY A 409 9.76 -20.93 4.82
CA GLY A 409 9.69 -20.27 3.50
C GLY A 409 9.29 -21.20 2.34
N ARG A 410 9.76 -22.46 2.34
CA ARG A 410 9.34 -23.45 1.34
C ARG A 410 7.86 -23.84 1.45
N GLU A 411 7.33 -23.91 2.67
CA GLU A 411 5.94 -24.27 2.94
C GLU A 411 5.02 -23.11 2.51
N VAL A 412 5.46 -21.85 2.71
CA VAL A 412 4.80 -20.65 2.18
C VAL A 412 4.76 -20.66 0.66
N ALA A 413 5.90 -20.90 0.00
CA ALA A 413 5.97 -20.95 -1.45
C ALA A 413 5.09 -22.08 -2.02
N GLU A 414 5.12 -23.26 -1.40
CA GLU A 414 4.25 -24.37 -1.78
C GLU A 414 2.77 -24.01 -1.63
N PHE A 415 2.38 -23.39 -0.51
CA PHE A 415 1.01 -22.92 -0.32
C PHE A 415 0.60 -21.91 -1.40
N LEU A 416 1.41 -20.90 -1.68
CA LEU A 416 1.08 -19.88 -2.67
C LEU A 416 0.90 -20.46 -4.08
N HIS A 417 1.84 -21.30 -4.52
CA HIS A 417 1.87 -21.79 -5.91
C HIS A 417 0.98 -23.01 -6.16
N ARG A 418 0.88 -23.93 -5.19
CA ARG A 418 0.13 -25.18 -5.36
C ARG A 418 -1.24 -25.14 -4.74
N GLU A 419 -1.33 -24.69 -3.50
CA GLU A 419 -2.60 -24.72 -2.77
C GLU A 419 -3.47 -23.51 -3.12
N LEU A 420 -2.98 -22.29 -3.00
CA LEU A 420 -3.78 -21.10 -3.29
C LEU A 420 -3.95 -20.90 -4.81
N GLY A 421 -2.84 -20.99 -5.54
CA GLY A 421 -2.79 -20.76 -6.99
C GLY A 421 -3.13 -19.30 -7.37
N GLU A 422 -3.02 -18.98 -8.66
CA GLU A 422 -3.29 -17.62 -9.16
C GLU A 422 -4.75 -17.19 -8.93
N GLU A 423 -5.70 -18.11 -9.13
CA GLU A 423 -7.13 -17.83 -8.96
C GLU A 423 -7.46 -17.47 -7.51
N GLY A 424 -6.96 -18.26 -6.56
CA GLY A 424 -7.13 -17.97 -5.13
C GLY A 424 -6.43 -16.69 -4.73
N LEU A 425 -5.20 -16.48 -5.22
CA LEU A 425 -4.42 -15.30 -4.90
C LEU A 425 -5.09 -14.01 -5.37
N ARG A 426 -5.71 -13.99 -6.56
CA ARG A 426 -6.34 -12.78 -7.14
C ARG A 426 -7.35 -12.08 -6.21
N ARG A 427 -8.05 -12.85 -5.36
CA ARG A 427 -9.01 -12.33 -4.37
C ARG A 427 -8.50 -12.35 -2.93
N SER A 428 -7.21 -12.61 -2.76
CA SER A 428 -6.57 -12.74 -1.45
C SER A 428 -5.53 -11.66 -1.23
N VAL A 429 -5.39 -11.23 0.01
CA VAL A 429 -4.17 -10.54 0.50
C VAL A 429 -3.42 -11.55 1.36
N VAL A 430 -2.15 -11.83 1.03
CA VAL A 430 -1.35 -12.78 1.80
C VAL A 430 -0.31 -12.03 2.62
N VAL A 431 -0.39 -12.14 3.94
CA VAL A 431 0.57 -11.57 4.90
C VAL A 431 1.48 -12.69 5.38
N VAL A 432 2.79 -12.56 5.16
CA VAL A 432 3.77 -13.59 5.47
C VAL A 432 4.75 -13.09 6.53
N ALA A 433 4.96 -13.91 7.55
CA ALA A 433 6.10 -13.78 8.45
C ALA A 433 6.67 -15.17 8.75
N THR A 434 7.79 -15.52 8.13
CA THR A 434 8.39 -16.86 8.24
C THR A 434 9.04 -17.10 9.60
N SER A 435 9.37 -18.36 9.90
CA SER A 435 9.96 -18.78 11.18
C SER A 435 11.32 -18.15 11.51
N ASP A 436 12.07 -17.74 10.49
CA ASP A 436 13.39 -17.11 10.59
C ASP A 436 13.34 -15.62 10.94
N LEU A 437 12.17 -14.97 10.79
CA LEU A 437 12.00 -13.56 11.17
C LEU A 437 11.83 -13.38 12.68
N ALA A 438 12.12 -12.17 13.16
CA ALA A 438 11.98 -11.80 14.56
C ALA A 438 10.55 -12.06 15.08
N SER A 439 10.44 -12.47 16.36
CA SER A 439 9.16 -12.83 16.98
C SER A 439 8.15 -11.68 16.96
N LEU A 440 8.64 -10.42 17.01
CA LEU A 440 7.80 -9.23 16.88
C LEU A 440 7.13 -9.14 15.51
N ILE A 441 7.87 -9.41 14.43
CA ILE A 441 7.33 -9.38 13.07
C ILE A 441 6.22 -10.43 12.92
N ARG A 442 6.39 -11.61 13.51
CA ARG A 442 5.36 -12.67 13.48
C ARG A 442 4.07 -12.24 14.20
N ILE A 443 4.20 -11.52 15.32
CA ILE A 443 3.06 -10.94 16.03
C ILE A 443 2.41 -9.83 15.19
N LYS A 444 3.21 -8.91 14.66
CA LYS A 444 2.71 -7.81 13.81
C LYS A 444 2.02 -8.29 12.56
N ALA A 445 2.52 -9.32 11.89
CA ALA A 445 1.87 -9.92 10.72
C ALA A 445 0.44 -10.39 11.04
N SER A 446 0.19 -10.87 12.26
CA SER A 446 -1.15 -11.29 12.69
C SER A 446 -2.09 -10.08 12.85
N PHE A 447 -1.59 -8.99 13.45
CA PHE A 447 -2.34 -7.73 13.58
C PHE A 447 -2.54 -7.02 12.23
N MET A 448 -1.53 -7.04 11.36
CA MET A 448 -1.57 -6.52 10.00
C MET A 448 -2.68 -7.21 9.20
N ALA A 449 -2.70 -8.54 9.18
CA ALA A 449 -3.74 -9.30 8.51
C ALA A 449 -5.14 -9.01 9.08
N THR A 450 -5.25 -8.88 10.39
CA THR A 450 -6.51 -8.52 11.04
C THR A 450 -6.97 -7.12 10.59
N THR A 451 -6.07 -6.13 10.61
CA THR A 451 -6.36 -4.74 10.20
C THR A 451 -6.81 -4.66 8.75
N ILE A 452 -6.16 -5.40 7.84
CA ILE A 452 -6.55 -5.48 6.44
C ILE A 452 -7.95 -6.11 6.30
N ALA A 453 -8.25 -7.16 7.07
CA ALA A 453 -9.58 -7.77 7.07
C ALA A 453 -10.65 -6.80 7.58
N GLU A 454 -10.34 -6.01 8.62
CA GLU A 454 -11.24 -4.98 9.14
C GLU A 454 -11.50 -3.86 8.12
N TYR A 455 -10.47 -3.43 7.40
CA TYR A 455 -10.61 -2.44 6.33
C TYR A 455 -11.64 -2.85 5.26
N PHE A 456 -11.59 -4.11 4.82
CA PHE A 456 -12.54 -4.63 3.83
C PHE A 456 -13.94 -4.86 4.42
N ARG A 457 -14.02 -5.35 5.66
CA ARG A 457 -15.27 -5.48 6.42
C ARG A 457 -15.99 -4.14 6.54
N ASP A 458 -15.26 -3.07 6.86
CA ASP A 458 -15.83 -1.73 7.08
C ASP A 458 -16.32 -1.09 5.77
N ARG A 459 -15.92 -1.65 4.62
CA ARG A 459 -16.46 -1.34 3.28
C ARG A 459 -17.64 -2.23 2.88
N GLY A 460 -18.15 -3.03 3.80
CA GLY A 460 -19.32 -3.89 3.60
C GLY A 460 -19.02 -5.20 2.87
N MET A 461 -17.76 -5.57 2.72
CA MET A 461 -17.38 -6.85 2.11
C MET A 461 -17.40 -7.98 3.14
N ASP A 462 -17.80 -9.17 2.70
CA ASP A 462 -17.64 -10.39 3.47
C ASP A 462 -16.19 -10.88 3.37
N VAL A 463 -15.50 -10.94 4.50
CA VAL A 463 -14.06 -11.26 4.55
C VAL A 463 -13.81 -12.59 5.26
N MET A 464 -13.05 -13.47 4.63
CA MET A 464 -12.52 -14.68 5.27
C MET A 464 -11.06 -14.45 5.70
N LEU A 465 -10.84 -14.29 7.01
CA LEU A 465 -9.49 -14.23 7.60
C LEU A 465 -9.03 -15.65 7.96
N LEU A 466 -7.98 -16.13 7.28
CA LEU A 466 -7.31 -17.41 7.55
C LEU A 466 -5.98 -17.13 8.24
N MET A 467 -5.77 -17.63 9.45
CA MET A 467 -4.53 -17.43 10.21
C MET A 467 -3.85 -18.77 10.51
N ASP A 468 -2.72 -18.99 9.86
CA ASP A 468 -1.89 -20.18 10.01
C ASP A 468 -0.49 -19.80 10.56
N SER A 469 -0.22 -19.88 11.87
CA SER A 469 -1.13 -20.36 12.92
C SER A 469 -1.12 -19.53 14.19
N VAL A 470 -2.25 -19.60 14.90
CA VAL A 470 -2.39 -19.06 16.27
C VAL A 470 -1.36 -19.67 17.23
N THR A 471 -0.97 -20.94 17.04
CA THR A 471 0.08 -21.59 17.83
C THR A 471 1.43 -20.89 17.67
N ARG A 472 1.79 -20.49 16.44
CA ARG A 472 3.02 -19.75 16.16
C ARG A 472 2.97 -18.32 16.69
N LEU A 473 1.82 -17.67 16.61
CA LEU A 473 1.58 -16.37 17.26
C LEU A 473 1.79 -16.46 18.79
N ALA A 474 1.16 -17.43 19.45
CA ALA A 474 1.30 -17.64 20.90
C ALA A 474 2.75 -17.95 21.31
N THR A 475 3.45 -18.77 20.51
CA THR A 475 4.87 -19.07 20.75
C THR A 475 5.73 -17.81 20.62
N ALA A 476 5.48 -16.97 19.60
CA ALA A 476 6.17 -15.70 19.43
C ALA A 476 5.91 -14.74 20.60
N GLN A 477 4.66 -14.63 21.07
CA GLN A 477 4.33 -13.80 22.24
C GLN A 477 5.06 -14.28 23.49
N ARG A 478 5.13 -15.61 23.71
CA ARG A 478 5.85 -16.21 24.82
C ARG A 478 7.36 -15.94 24.75
N GLU A 479 7.96 -16.02 23.56
CA GLU A 479 9.38 -15.68 23.37
C GLU A 479 9.68 -14.22 23.77
N ILE A 480 8.80 -13.27 23.44
CA ILE A 480 8.92 -11.87 23.86
C ILE A 480 8.79 -11.72 25.37
N GLY A 481 7.75 -12.31 25.96
CA GLY A 481 7.53 -12.24 27.41
C GLY A 481 8.74 -12.75 28.19
N LEU A 482 9.28 -13.91 27.79
CA LEU A 482 10.49 -14.48 28.40
C LEU A 482 11.72 -13.56 28.22
N ALA A 483 11.88 -12.91 27.06
CA ALA A 483 12.99 -12.00 26.80
C ALA A 483 12.95 -10.75 27.70
N ILE A 484 11.75 -10.28 28.06
CA ILE A 484 11.55 -9.15 29.00
C ILE A 484 11.68 -9.63 30.47
N GLY A 485 11.65 -10.94 30.71
CA GLY A 485 11.75 -11.57 32.02
C GLY A 485 10.40 -11.78 32.71
N GLU A 486 9.32 -11.88 31.93
CA GLU A 486 8.05 -12.41 32.44
C GLU A 486 8.24 -13.89 32.83
N PRO A 487 7.71 -14.33 33.98
CA PRO A 487 7.80 -15.72 34.37
C PRO A 487 7.00 -16.59 33.39
N PRO A 488 7.48 -17.81 33.05
CA PRO A 488 6.73 -18.72 32.21
C PRO A 488 5.43 -19.12 32.92
N THR A 489 4.29 -18.71 32.37
CA THR A 489 2.98 -19.23 32.77
C THR A 489 2.67 -20.49 31.94
N THR A 490 2.41 -21.59 32.63
CA THR A 490 2.05 -22.91 32.05
C THR A 490 0.74 -22.91 31.31
#